data_AF-A0A953GF88-F1
#
_entry.id   AF-A0A953GF88-F1
#
_cell.length_a   1.000
_cell.length_b   1.000
_cell.length_c   1.000
_cell.angle_alpha   90.00
_cell.angle_beta   90.00
_cell.angle_gamma   90.00
#
_symmetry.space_group_name_H-M   'P 1'
#
loop_
_entity.id
_entity.type
_entity.pdbx_description
1 polymer ?
#
loop_
_entity_poly.entity_id
_entity_poly.type
_entity_poly.pdbx_seq_one_letter_code
_entity_poly.pdbx_strand_id
1 'polypeptide(L)' 'MNHLKGVSITGICNKKNRKTAQEYIQTEVIEVAKERILDTEKSISEVANDLGFKYPAHFTRAFKRIAGISPVEYRNLN' A
#
# COMPACT_ATOMS: atom_id res chain seq x y z
N MET A 1 -2.16 15.10 46.79
CA MET A 1 -2.95 13.88 46.60
C MET A 1 -3.26 13.75 45.12
N ASN A 2 -3.15 12.52 44.59
CA ASN A 2 -2.95 12.13 43.20
C ASN A 2 -4.05 12.47 42.17
N HIS A 3 -3.63 12.37 40.91
CA HIS A 3 -4.30 11.70 39.77
C HIS A 3 -4.77 12.64 38.65
N LEU A 4 -3.87 13.05 37.75
CA LEU A 4 -3.52 12.38 36.48
C LEU A 4 -4.53 12.58 35.34
N LYS A 5 -4.15 13.54 34.49
CA LYS A 5 -4.10 13.51 33.01
C LYS A 5 -5.41 13.29 32.23
N GLY A 6 -5.87 14.41 31.68
CA GLY A 6 -6.20 14.57 30.26
C GLY A 6 -6.85 13.36 29.59
N VAL A 7 -8.19 13.32 29.62
CA VAL A 7 -8.96 12.47 28.72
C VAL A 7 -8.77 13.00 27.30
N SER A 8 -7.74 12.47 26.62
CA SER A 8 -7.58 12.57 25.19
C SER A 8 -8.79 11.88 24.53
N ILE A 9 -9.73 12.68 24.05
CA ILE A 9 -10.79 12.30 23.11
C ILE A 9 -10.26 11.62 21.82
N THR A 10 -8.94 11.55 21.67
CA THR A 10 -8.17 10.90 20.60
C THR A 10 -8.18 9.36 20.62
N GLY A 11 -9.19 8.73 21.22
CA GLY A 11 -9.27 7.26 21.34
C GLY A 11 -10.48 6.59 20.70
N ILE A 12 -11.50 7.34 20.27
CA ILE A 12 -12.80 6.76 19.90
C ILE A 12 -13.05 6.76 18.37
N CYS A 13 -12.30 7.56 17.61
CA CYS A 13 -12.37 7.49 16.16
C CYS A 13 -11.31 6.51 15.65
N ASN A 14 -11.71 5.27 15.38
CA ASN A 14 -11.18 4.37 14.33
C ASN A 14 -11.79 2.95 14.44
N LYS A 15 -13.00 2.85 15.00
CA LYS A 15 -13.74 1.59 15.08
C LYS A 15 -14.60 1.48 13.81
N LYS A 16 -14.23 0.51 12.96
CA LYS A 16 -15.00 -0.06 11.83
C LYS A 16 -14.88 0.66 10.47
N ASN A 17 -14.06 0.07 9.61
CA ASN A 17 -14.36 -0.18 8.19
C ASN A 17 -15.00 0.96 7.39
N ARG A 18 -14.32 2.10 7.27
CA ARG A 18 -14.38 2.83 6.00
C ARG A 18 -13.05 2.59 5.32
N LYS A 19 -13.07 1.83 4.22
CA LYS A 19 -11.94 1.86 3.30
C LYS A 19 -11.69 3.34 3.00
N THR A 20 -10.56 3.86 3.44
CA THR A 20 -10.30 5.30 3.32
C THR A 20 -10.10 5.62 1.85
N ALA A 21 -10.35 6.86 1.42
CA ALA A 21 -10.06 7.28 0.03
C ALA A 21 -8.63 6.90 -0.38
N GLN A 22 -7.70 6.93 0.58
CA GLN A 22 -6.32 6.49 0.43
C GLN A 22 -6.19 5.00 0.09
N GLU A 23 -6.99 4.10 0.67
CA GLU A 23 -6.96 2.67 0.33
C GLU A 23 -7.58 2.40 -1.05
N TYR A 24 -8.60 3.16 -1.44
CA TYR A 24 -9.16 3.08 -2.78
C TYR A 24 -8.11 3.48 -3.83
N ILE A 25 -7.47 4.64 -3.64
CA ILE A 25 -6.37 5.10 -4.49
C ILE A 25 -5.23 4.07 -4.53
N GLN A 26 -4.85 3.50 -3.38
CA GLN A 26 -3.83 2.44 -3.35
C GLN A 26 -4.24 1.22 -4.17
N THR A 27 -5.52 0.85 -4.18
CA THR A 27 -5.99 -0.30 -4.95
C THR A 27 -5.86 -0.03 -6.44
N GLU A 28 -6.35 1.11 -6.91
CA GLU A 28 -6.24 1.54 -8.31
C GLU A 28 -4.76 1.64 -8.75
N VAL A 29 -3.90 2.22 -7.90
CA VAL A 29 -2.45 2.31 -8.14
C VAL A 29 -1.81 0.93 -8.28
N ILE A 30 -2.22 -0.05 -7.47
CA ILE A 30 -1.71 -1.43 -7.59
C ILE A 30 -2.24 -2.13 -8.84
N GLU A 31 -3.44 -1.85 -9.30
CA GLU A 31 -3.94 -2.40 -10.58
C GLU A 31 -3.09 -1.92 -11.76
N VAL A 32 -2.80 -0.62 -11.83
CA VAL A 32 -1.87 -0.06 -12.83
C VAL A 32 -0.46 -0.66 -12.67
N ALA A 33 -0.03 -0.92 -11.44
CA ALA A 33 1.25 -1.55 -11.18
C ALA A 33 1.35 -2.96 -11.77
N LYS A 34 0.26 -3.74 -11.77
CA LYS A 34 0.25 -5.09 -12.35
C LYS A 34 0.55 -5.04 -13.84
N GLU A 35 -0.12 -4.17 -14.58
CA GLU A 35 0.12 -3.98 -16.01
C GLU A 35 1.58 -3.58 -16.29
N ARG A 36 2.13 -2.65 -15.51
CA ARG A 36 3.54 -2.22 -15.63
C ARG A 36 4.56 -3.26 -15.21
N ILE A 37 4.19 -4.24 -14.38
CA ILE A 37 5.09 -5.32 -13.98
C ILE A 37 5.18 -6.38 -15.07
N LEU A 38 4.08 -6.63 -15.78
CA LEU A 38 4.00 -7.49 -16.97
C LEU A 38 4.79 -6.89 -18.14
N ASP A 39 4.77 -5.55 -18.24
CA ASP A 39 5.64 -4.82 -19.13
C ASP A 39 7.09 -4.92 -18.61
N THR A 40 7.85 -5.89 -19.13
CA THR A 40 9.18 -6.31 -18.63
C THR A 40 10.28 -5.25 -18.82
N GLU A 41 9.95 -4.09 -19.39
CA GLU A 41 10.88 -2.99 -19.63
C GLU A 41 11.40 -2.32 -18.36
N LYS A 42 10.65 -2.34 -17.25
CA LYS A 42 11.00 -1.62 -16.02
C LYS A 42 11.30 -2.55 -14.85
N SER A 43 12.25 -2.20 -13.98
CA SER A 43 12.45 -2.91 -12.72
C SER A 43 11.31 -2.63 -11.73
N ILE A 44 11.10 -3.53 -10.76
CA ILE A 44 10.09 -3.35 -9.70
C ILE A 44 10.31 -2.04 -8.92
N SER A 45 11.57 -1.64 -8.72
CA SER A 45 11.93 -0.38 -8.07
C SER A 45 11.54 0.84 -8.90
N GLU A 46 11.70 0.78 -10.22
CA GLU A 46 11.27 1.85 -11.13
C GLU A 46 9.76 1.96 -11.20
N VAL A 47 9.05 0.83 -11.27
CA VAL A 47 7.57 0.81 -11.21
C VAL A 47 7.09 1.43 -9.89
N ALA A 48 7.72 1.11 -8.77
CA ALA A 48 7.40 1.73 -7.48
C ALA A 48 7.62 3.25 -7.50
N ASN A 49 8.74 3.71 -8.08
CA ASN A 49 9.05 5.13 -8.18
C ASN A 49 8.06 5.88 -9.08
N ASP A 50 7.71 5.32 -10.23
CA ASP A 50 6.71 5.86 -11.18
C ASP A 50 5.31 5.98 -10.57
N LEU A 51 4.97 5.09 -9.63
CA LEU A 51 3.70 5.10 -8.91
C LEU A 51 3.72 6.01 -7.67
N GLY A 52 4.82 6.75 -7.45
CA GLY A 52 4.95 7.69 -6.33
C GLY A 52 5.33 7.04 -5.00
N PHE A 53 5.78 5.78 -4.99
CA PHE A 53 6.31 5.15 -3.79
C PHE A 53 7.77 5.57 -3.58
N LYS A 54 7.99 6.37 -2.53
CA LYS A 54 9.34 6.74 -2.07
C LYS A 54 10.22 5.54 -1.68
N TYR A 55 9.59 4.44 -1.30
CA TYR A 55 10.28 3.24 -0.82
C TYR A 55 9.68 1.98 -1.46
N PRO A 56 10.46 1.22 -2.25
CA PRO A 56 10.01 -0.01 -2.90
C PRO A 56 9.48 -1.07 -1.93
N ALA A 57 10.02 -1.12 -0.70
CA ALA A 57 9.55 -2.07 0.32
C ALA A 57 8.08 -1.85 0.72
N HIS A 58 7.62 -0.59 0.72
CA HIS A 58 6.22 -0.26 1.00
C HIS A 58 5.33 -0.67 -0.16
N PHE A 59 5.78 -0.42 -1.39
CA PHE A 59 5.12 -0.89 -2.60
C PHE A 59 4.96 -2.42 -2.59
N THR A 60 6.03 -3.17 -2.34
CA THR A 60 5.99 -4.65 -2.29
C THR A 60 4.97 -5.17 -1.28
N ARG A 61 4.88 -4.56 -0.11
CA ARG A 61 3.89 -4.93 0.93
C ARG A 61 2.47 -4.61 0.48
N ALA A 62 2.24 -3.43 -0.09
CA ALA A 62 0.93 -3.02 -0.58
C ALA A 62 0.47 -3.88 -1.76
N PHE A 63 1.37 -4.11 -2.73
CA PHE A 63 1.14 -4.98 -3.88
C PHE A 63 0.80 -6.39 -3.42
N LYS A 64 1.60 -7.00 -2.54
CA LYS A 64 1.30 -8.35 -2.02
C LYS A 64 -0.03 -8.43 -1.27
N ARG A 65 -0.41 -7.39 -0.53
CA ARG A 65 -1.69 -7.34 0.17
C ARG A 65 -2.89 -7.29 -0.79
N ILE A 66 -2.77 -6.62 -1.93
CA ILE A 66 -3.86 -6.40 -2.89
C ILE A 66 -3.87 -7.49 -3.98
N ALA A 67 -2.71 -7.83 -4.54
CA ALA A 67 -2.53 -8.84 -5.59
C ALA A 67 -2.41 -10.28 -5.05
N GLY A 68 -2.16 -10.46 -3.75
CA GLY A 68 -1.95 -11.76 -3.10
C GLY A 68 -0.53 -12.31 -3.20
N ILE A 69 0.25 -11.89 -4.20
CA ILE A 69 1.64 -12.32 -4.41
C ILE A 69 2.59 -11.13 -4.55
N SER A 70 3.90 -11.38 -4.42
CA SER A 70 4.88 -10.29 -4.54
C SER A 70 4.96 -9.81 -6.00
N PRO A 71 5.35 -8.54 -6.25
CA PRO A 71 5.50 -8.02 -7.60
C PRO A 71 6.58 -8.78 -8.41
N VAL A 72 7.60 -9.33 -7.74
CA VAL A 72 8.61 -10.19 -8.39
C VAL A 72 8.00 -11.53 -8.79
N GLU A 73 7.19 -12.13 -7.91
CA GLU A 73 6.51 -13.40 -8.20
C GLU A 73 5.48 -13.23 -9.32
N TYR A 74 4.76 -12.10 -9.33
CA TYR A 74 3.80 -11.78 -10.39
C TYR A 74 4.47 -11.64 -11.76
N ARG A 75 5.69 -11.06 -11.80
CA ARG A 75 6.52 -11.02 -12.99
C ARG A 75 6.99 -12.40 -13.43
N ASN A 76 7.39 -13.27 -12.50
CA ASN A 76 7.89 -14.61 -12.86
C ASN A 76 6.79 -15.57 -13.31
N LEU A 77 5.52 -15.27 -13.02
CA LEU A 77 4.37 -16.10 -13.37
C LEU A 77 3.90 -15.89 -14.82
N ASN A 78 4.29 -14.79 -15.47
CA ASN A 78 3.89 -14.42 -16.84
C ASN A 78 5.12 -14.27 -17.74
#